data_AF-A0A914HHP7-F1
#
_entry.id   AF-A0A914HHP7-F1
#
_cell.length_a   1.000
_cell.length_b   1.000
_cell.length_c   1.000
_cell.angle_alpha   90.00
_cell.angle_beta   90.00
_cell.angle_gamma   90.00
#
_symmetry.space_group_name_H-M   'P 1'
#
loop_
_entity.id
_entity.type
_entity.pdbx_description
1 polymer ?
#
loop_
_entity_poly.entity_id
_entity_poly.type
_entity_poly.pdbx_seq_one_letter_code
_entity_poly.pdbx_strand_id
1 'polypeptide(L)'
;MPFVGRYSLLTLTFLVSGLVLGFLLYSLFRHPSTFHDQQLDFPREGFFGRGNAFADNSSIVPFTVNVTDEELTVLEDRLRRSRLGHEQLEDVQDFEYGFPLGTLLEWRDRWLNEYDWRKAEKALNEMGEHFLTQIEGLQIHFIRARPADPTAYARVVPILLCHGWPGSVFEFHKLIPILTNPRSNRIHNITSSDVAFEVIVPSIPGYGWSEQPHKRGFDQLATARIFHKLMANRLGLRRYVVQGGDWGSLVASNMARMFPDNVAGLHLNSVFLDFKTPSNFVIMLLGSVAPAWVFSGPAHADYNIGNIFWGILRESGYMHIQATKPDTVGVALNDSPLGLLAYILEKFAFWTNPSFLKLADGGLGRKFAQEDLLTAISIYWFNGNILSSQRYYKEHFAGYSAAEKLYRKYVRVPTAYAAFPHDLGGVQPRELVSRQFNLSQMTIFEDGGHFAALENPKELAEDIVRFVFKLFSD
;
A
#
# COMPACT_ATOMS: atom_id res chain seq x y z
N MET A 1 -54.63 -48.05 -17.94
CA MET A 1 -54.18 -46.67 -17.68
C MET A 1 -53.09 -46.67 -16.61
N PRO A 2 -51.79 -46.54 -16.95
CA PRO A 2 -50.78 -46.21 -15.96
C PRO A 2 -49.94 -45.01 -16.46
N PHE A 3 -50.32 -43.79 -16.08
CA PHE A 3 -49.55 -42.59 -16.45
C PHE A 3 -49.37 -41.57 -15.31
N VAL A 4 -49.68 -41.94 -14.06
CA VAL A 4 -49.71 -40.97 -12.93
C VAL A 4 -48.51 -41.10 -11.97
N GLY A 5 -47.68 -42.16 -12.05
CA GLY A 5 -46.64 -42.43 -11.06
C GLY A 5 -45.23 -41.88 -11.32
N ARG A 6 -44.90 -41.45 -12.55
CA ARG A 6 -43.51 -41.06 -12.91
C ARG A 6 -43.21 -39.57 -12.83
N TYR A 7 -44.24 -38.72 -12.88
CA TYR A 7 -44.05 -37.27 -12.78
C TYR A 7 -43.76 -36.82 -11.34
N SER A 8 -44.32 -37.49 -10.31
CA SER A 8 -44.16 -37.04 -8.92
C SER A 8 -42.71 -37.16 -8.40
N LEU A 9 -42.00 -38.24 -8.76
CA LEU A 9 -40.61 -38.43 -8.31
C LEU A 9 -39.66 -37.46 -9.02
N LEU A 10 -39.87 -37.19 -10.31
CA LEU A 10 -39.04 -36.24 -11.05
C LEU A 10 -39.26 -34.80 -10.55
N THR A 11 -40.53 -34.42 -10.31
CA THR A 11 -40.88 -33.11 -9.74
C THR A 11 -40.37 -32.96 -8.31
N LEU A 12 -40.44 -34.01 -7.49
CA LEU A 12 -39.89 -34.00 -6.13
C LEU A 12 -38.36 -33.88 -6.15
N THR A 13 -37.67 -34.63 -7.01
CA THR A 13 -36.21 -34.51 -7.17
C THR A 13 -35.82 -33.11 -7.66
N PHE A 14 -36.57 -32.51 -8.58
CA PHE A 14 -36.33 -31.15 -9.06
C PHE A 14 -36.54 -30.10 -7.95
N LEU A 15 -37.62 -30.23 -7.16
CA LEU A 15 -37.89 -29.35 -6.01
C LEU A 15 -36.83 -29.48 -4.91
N VAL A 16 -36.46 -30.72 -4.54
CA VAL A 16 -35.42 -30.97 -3.54
C VAL A 16 -34.07 -30.48 -4.04
N SER A 17 -33.74 -30.69 -5.32
CA SER A 17 -32.50 -30.17 -5.91
C SER A 17 -32.50 -28.65 -5.97
N GLY A 18 -33.64 -28.02 -6.28
CA GLY A 18 -33.81 -26.57 -6.24
C GLY A 18 -33.72 -25.99 -4.84
N LEU A 19 -34.25 -26.67 -3.82
CA LEU A 19 -34.13 -26.27 -2.42
C LEU A 19 -32.73 -26.47 -1.87
N VAL A 20 -32.05 -27.57 -2.22
CA VAL A 20 -30.65 -27.82 -1.84
C VAL A 20 -29.73 -26.81 -2.52
N LEU A 21 -29.91 -26.57 -3.82
CA LEU A 21 -29.19 -25.54 -4.54
C LEU A 21 -29.49 -24.15 -3.97
N GLY A 22 -30.76 -23.85 -3.69
CA GLY A 22 -31.18 -22.61 -3.05
C GLY A 22 -30.57 -22.42 -1.66
N PHE A 23 -30.48 -23.50 -0.86
CA PHE A 23 -29.83 -23.48 0.46
C PHE A 23 -28.31 -23.36 0.36
N LEU A 24 -27.67 -24.04 -0.61
CA LEU A 24 -26.23 -23.92 -0.86
C LEU A 24 -25.88 -22.52 -1.34
N LEU A 25 -26.64 -21.96 -2.29
CA LEU A 25 -26.49 -20.57 -2.73
C LEU A 25 -26.76 -19.62 -1.56
N TYR A 26 -27.85 -19.80 -0.82
CA TYR A 26 -28.13 -19.01 0.39
C TYR A 26 -26.97 -19.09 1.39
N SER A 27 -26.39 -20.27 1.64
CA SER A 27 -25.27 -20.45 2.55
C SER A 27 -23.96 -19.85 2.03
N LEU A 28 -23.75 -19.82 0.71
CA LEU A 28 -22.59 -19.17 0.07
C LEU A 28 -22.74 -17.63 0.06
N PHE A 29 -23.96 -17.13 -0.10
CA PHE A 29 -24.26 -15.70 -0.20
C PHE A 29 -24.64 -15.04 1.12
N ARG A 30 -25.03 -15.82 2.15
CA ARG A 30 -25.20 -15.32 3.51
C ARG A 30 -23.90 -14.67 3.93
N HIS A 31 -23.94 -13.36 4.17
CA HIS A 31 -22.81 -12.61 4.68
C HIS A 31 -22.21 -13.40 5.86
N PRO A 32 -20.89 -13.63 5.91
CA PRO A 32 -20.25 -14.30 7.03
C PRO A 32 -20.25 -13.39 8.26
N SER A 33 -21.45 -13.14 8.76
CA SER A 33 -21.77 -12.59 10.08
C SER A 33 -21.23 -13.50 11.20
N THR A 34 -20.80 -14.71 10.88
CA THR A 34 -20.22 -15.67 11.84
C THR A 34 -18.75 -15.43 12.16
N PHE A 35 -17.99 -14.64 11.39
CA PHE A 35 -16.62 -14.22 11.76
C PHE A 35 -16.58 -12.89 12.51
N HIS A 36 -17.74 -12.31 12.78
CA HIS A 36 -17.82 -11.05 13.50
C HIS A 36 -17.29 -11.22 14.93
N ASP A 37 -17.67 -12.27 15.66
CA ASP A 37 -17.48 -12.33 17.13
C ASP A 37 -16.40 -13.29 17.64
N GLN A 38 -15.52 -13.82 16.77
CA GLN A 38 -14.36 -14.55 17.27
C GLN A 38 -13.35 -13.57 17.90
N GLN A 39 -13.19 -13.68 19.22
CA GLN A 39 -12.04 -13.11 19.93
C GLN A 39 -10.78 -13.81 19.39
N LEU A 40 -9.95 -13.06 18.70
CA LEU A 40 -8.69 -13.58 18.14
C LEU A 40 -7.58 -13.30 19.13
N ASP A 41 -6.75 -14.32 19.39
CA ASP A 41 -5.43 -14.11 19.96
C ASP A 41 -4.60 -13.34 18.92
N PHE A 42 -4.50 -12.03 19.14
CA PHE A 42 -3.57 -11.20 18.37
C PHE A 42 -2.14 -11.70 18.61
N PRO A 43 -1.25 -11.59 17.62
CA PRO A 43 0.14 -11.95 17.85
C PRO A 43 0.65 -11.14 19.05
N ARG A 44 1.15 -11.87 20.05
CA ARG A 44 1.72 -11.28 21.27
C ARG A 44 2.80 -10.27 20.91
N GLU A 45 3.04 -9.31 21.79
CA GLU A 45 4.12 -8.33 21.63
C GLU A 45 5.42 -9.06 21.22
N GLY A 46 6.05 -8.56 20.16
CA GLY A 46 7.30 -9.10 19.66
C GLY A 46 8.49 -8.34 20.25
N PHE A 47 9.67 -8.93 20.11
CA PHE A 47 10.93 -8.21 20.24
C PHE A 47 11.76 -8.51 18.98
N PHE A 48 12.01 -7.45 18.20
CA PHE A 48 12.69 -7.55 16.90
C PHE A 48 14.06 -6.89 16.89
N GLY A 49 14.48 -6.33 18.03
CA GLY A 49 15.81 -5.76 18.23
C GLY A 49 16.94 -6.79 18.20
N ARG A 50 18.18 -6.27 18.23
CA ARG A 50 19.38 -7.11 18.32
C ARG A 50 19.49 -7.78 19.70
N GLY A 51 20.04 -8.99 19.72
CA GLY A 51 20.35 -9.70 20.96
C GLY A 51 19.10 -10.21 21.71
N ASN A 52 19.14 -10.07 23.04
CA ASN A 52 18.07 -10.45 23.96
C ASN A 52 17.08 -9.31 24.15
N ALA A 53 15.84 -9.65 24.52
CA ALA A 53 14.81 -8.66 24.78
C ALA A 53 15.18 -7.72 25.93
N PHE A 54 14.87 -6.44 25.76
CA PHE A 54 15.03 -5.39 26.76
C PHE A 54 13.77 -4.50 26.78
N ALA A 55 13.62 -3.71 27.85
CA ALA A 55 12.52 -2.75 27.95
C ALA A 55 12.77 -1.56 27.01
N ASP A 56 11.75 -1.19 26.22
CA ASP A 56 11.84 -0.04 25.31
C ASP A 56 12.06 1.27 26.08
N ASN A 57 12.95 2.12 25.57
CA ASN A 57 12.98 3.52 25.96
C ASN A 57 11.82 4.27 25.28
N SER A 58 10.88 4.79 26.07
CA SER A 58 9.69 5.49 25.57
C SER A 58 9.96 6.93 25.09
N SER A 59 11.19 7.43 25.16
CA SER A 59 11.51 8.78 24.68
C SER A 59 11.24 8.95 23.18
N ILE A 60 10.76 10.12 22.80
CA ILE A 60 10.67 10.57 21.41
C ILE A 60 11.81 11.58 21.22
N VAL A 61 12.77 11.26 20.36
CA VAL A 61 13.96 12.08 20.13
C VAL A 61 13.91 12.72 18.73
N PRO A 62 14.26 14.01 18.57
CA PRO A 62 14.35 14.63 17.26
C PRO A 62 15.34 13.90 16.35
N PHE A 63 15.02 13.89 15.05
CA PHE A 63 15.84 13.33 14.00
C PHE A 63 16.01 14.35 12.87
N THR A 64 17.09 14.24 12.11
CA THR A 64 17.34 15.06 10.93
C THR A 64 17.98 14.16 9.89
N VAL A 65 17.42 14.14 8.68
CA VAL A 65 18.01 13.45 7.54
C VAL A 65 19.33 14.14 7.20
N ASN A 66 20.42 13.39 7.24
CA ASN A 66 21.75 13.89 6.94
C ASN A 66 22.60 12.76 6.33
N VAL A 67 22.87 12.87 5.03
CA VAL A 67 23.78 12.01 4.27
C VAL A 67 25.13 12.71 4.17
N THR A 68 26.22 12.00 4.43
CA THR A 68 27.57 12.57 4.41
C THR A 68 28.04 12.87 2.98
N ASP A 69 28.98 13.80 2.82
CA ASP A 69 29.62 14.04 1.51
C ASP A 69 30.39 12.80 1.00
N GLU A 70 30.84 11.94 1.91
CA GLU A 70 31.47 10.66 1.57
C GLU A 70 30.46 9.71 0.90
N GLU A 71 29.26 9.57 1.45
CA GLU A 71 28.20 8.74 0.85
C GLU A 71 27.77 9.27 -0.53
N LEU A 72 27.70 10.58 -0.72
CA LEU A 72 27.45 11.19 -2.03
C LEU A 72 28.57 10.85 -3.03
N THR A 73 29.83 10.98 -2.60
CA THR A 73 30.99 10.65 -3.42
C THR A 73 30.99 9.17 -3.82
N VAL A 74 30.61 8.27 -2.88
CA VAL A 74 30.49 6.82 -3.15
C VAL A 74 29.39 6.53 -4.18
N LEU A 75 28.24 7.20 -4.09
CA LEU A 75 27.17 7.07 -5.08
C LEU A 75 27.67 7.50 -6.48
N GLU A 76 28.26 8.69 -6.57
CA GLU A 76 28.76 9.26 -7.82
C GLU A 76 29.78 8.31 -8.47
N ASP A 77 30.76 7.86 -7.69
CA ASP A 77 31.82 6.98 -8.14
C ASP A 77 31.27 5.62 -8.66
N ARG A 78 30.31 5.02 -7.96
CA ARG A 78 29.67 3.75 -8.40
C ARG A 78 28.81 3.94 -9.65
N LEU A 79 28.13 5.06 -9.80
CA LEU A 79 27.39 5.38 -11.03
C LEU A 79 28.36 5.57 -12.21
N ARG A 80 29.45 6.32 -12.03
CA ARG A 80 30.49 6.53 -13.08
C ARG A 80 31.18 5.24 -13.49
N ARG A 81 31.43 4.34 -12.55
CA ARG A 81 32.11 3.04 -12.78
C ARG A 81 31.15 1.87 -13.00
N SER A 82 29.88 2.15 -13.26
CA SER A 82 28.88 1.11 -13.55
C SER A 82 29.30 0.28 -14.77
N ARG A 83 29.20 -1.05 -14.67
CA ARG A 83 29.50 -1.95 -15.79
C ARG A 83 28.42 -1.84 -16.85
N LEU A 84 28.76 -1.24 -17.98
CA LEU A 84 27.92 -1.16 -19.17
C LEU A 84 28.48 -2.11 -20.22
N GLY A 85 27.70 -3.10 -20.65
CA GLY A 85 28.18 -4.07 -21.63
C GLY A 85 27.20 -5.19 -21.95
N HIS A 86 25.92 -4.98 -21.68
CA HIS A 86 24.87 -5.80 -22.27
C HIS A 86 24.29 -5.04 -23.46
N GLU A 87 23.94 -5.73 -24.52
CA GLU A 87 23.24 -5.17 -25.67
C GLU A 87 21.73 -5.41 -25.48
N GLN A 88 20.91 -4.45 -25.90
CA GLN A 88 19.47 -4.67 -26.01
C GLN A 88 19.15 -5.50 -27.26
N LEU A 89 17.98 -6.14 -27.26
CA LEU A 89 17.43 -6.70 -28.49
C LEU A 89 17.09 -5.55 -29.45
N GLU A 90 17.51 -5.66 -30.71
CA GLU A 90 17.39 -4.58 -31.71
C GLU A 90 15.94 -4.12 -31.95
N ASP A 91 14.98 -5.02 -31.76
CA ASP A 91 13.55 -4.82 -31.99
C ASP A 91 12.74 -4.53 -30.70
N VAL A 92 13.39 -4.49 -29.54
CA VAL A 92 12.76 -4.17 -28.24
C VAL A 92 13.30 -2.84 -27.73
N GLN A 93 12.52 -1.79 -27.96
CA GLN A 93 12.84 -0.43 -27.51
C GLN A 93 11.94 0.07 -26.38
N ASP A 94 11.00 -0.76 -25.92
CA ASP A 94 10.05 -0.46 -24.86
C ASP A 94 10.37 -1.26 -23.58
N PHE A 95 9.51 -1.17 -22.56
CA PHE A 95 9.74 -1.77 -21.25
C PHE A 95 9.23 -3.23 -21.16
N GLU A 96 8.83 -3.87 -22.26
CA GLU A 96 8.27 -5.24 -22.23
C GLU A 96 9.25 -6.29 -21.70
N TYR A 97 10.56 -6.05 -21.85
CA TYR A 97 11.63 -6.90 -21.31
C TYR A 97 12.25 -6.33 -20.03
N GLY A 98 11.62 -5.31 -19.43
CA GLY A 98 12.15 -4.54 -18.31
C GLY A 98 12.86 -3.26 -18.78
N PHE A 99 13.75 -2.72 -17.95
CA PHE A 99 14.29 -1.38 -18.13
C PHE A 99 15.24 -1.28 -19.35
N PRO A 100 14.92 -0.47 -20.38
CA PRO A 100 15.80 -0.31 -21.54
C PRO A 100 17.10 0.41 -21.15
N LEU A 101 18.26 -0.23 -21.40
CA LEU A 101 19.59 0.39 -21.43
C LEU A 101 19.66 1.87 -21.92
N GLY A 102 19.09 2.23 -23.07
CA GLY A 102 19.14 3.63 -23.55
C GLY A 102 18.58 4.60 -22.51
N THR A 103 17.34 4.35 -22.07
CA THR A 103 16.66 5.06 -20.98
C THR A 103 17.44 4.96 -19.66
N LEU A 104 18.06 3.81 -19.37
CA LEU A 104 18.85 3.60 -18.15
C LEU A 104 20.06 4.52 -18.09
N LEU A 105 20.74 4.73 -19.22
CA LEU A 105 21.88 5.62 -19.33
C LEU A 105 21.45 7.08 -19.20
N GLU A 106 20.31 7.47 -19.77
CA GLU A 106 19.75 8.81 -19.58
C GLU A 106 19.48 9.09 -18.09
N TRP A 107 18.83 8.17 -17.38
CA TRP A 107 18.56 8.31 -15.95
C TRP A 107 19.83 8.32 -15.09
N ARG A 108 20.83 7.51 -15.45
CA ARG A 108 22.15 7.55 -14.81
C ARG A 108 22.81 8.91 -14.99
N ASP A 109 22.77 9.46 -16.20
CA ASP A 109 23.41 10.73 -16.52
C ASP A 109 22.70 11.89 -15.83
N ARG A 110 21.37 11.85 -15.70
CA ARG A 110 20.60 12.78 -14.87
C ARG A 110 20.98 12.67 -13.40
N TRP A 111 21.09 11.46 -12.87
CA TRP A 111 21.46 11.24 -11.47
C TRP A 111 22.88 11.76 -11.16
N LEU A 112 23.80 11.63 -12.11
CA LEU A 112 25.18 12.12 -11.98
C LEU A 112 25.31 13.65 -12.11
N ASN A 113 24.56 14.26 -13.02
CA ASN A 113 24.88 15.62 -13.50
C ASN A 113 23.77 16.65 -13.25
N GLU A 114 22.53 16.23 -13.02
CA GLU A 114 21.37 17.14 -12.88
C GLU A 114 20.76 17.08 -11.47
N TYR A 115 20.81 15.92 -10.81
CA TYR A 115 20.20 15.71 -9.50
C TYR A 115 21.04 16.26 -8.35
N ASP A 116 20.41 17.04 -7.48
CA ASP A 116 21.02 17.60 -6.26
C ASP A 116 20.40 16.98 -5.01
N TRP A 117 21.13 16.05 -4.39
CA TRP A 117 20.71 15.44 -3.12
C TRP A 117 20.55 16.47 -2.00
N ARG A 118 21.39 17.51 -1.92
CA ARG A 118 21.32 18.49 -0.82
C ARG A 118 20.01 19.29 -0.88
N LYS A 119 19.53 19.58 -2.08
CA LYS A 119 18.19 20.16 -2.28
C LYS A 119 17.08 19.20 -1.85
N ALA A 120 17.17 17.92 -2.23
CA ALA A 120 16.18 16.91 -1.86
C ALA A 120 16.18 16.65 -0.34
N GLU A 121 17.35 16.56 0.29
CA GLU A 121 17.56 16.39 1.73
C GLU A 121 16.97 17.54 2.54
N LYS A 122 17.15 18.78 2.06
CA LYS A 122 16.49 19.94 2.66
C LYS A 122 14.97 19.82 2.57
N ALA A 123 14.43 19.51 1.39
CA ALA A 123 13.00 19.35 1.19
C ALA A 123 12.41 18.21 2.04
N LEU A 124 13.14 17.10 2.22
CA LEU A 124 12.76 16.00 3.10
C LEU A 124 12.60 16.48 4.54
N ASN A 125 13.62 17.18 5.07
CA ASN A 125 13.58 17.74 6.43
C ASN A 125 12.50 18.84 6.62
N GLU A 126 11.97 19.41 5.54
CA GLU A 126 10.89 20.42 5.56
C GLU A 126 9.48 19.79 5.50
N MET A 127 9.36 18.48 5.27
CA MET A 127 8.05 17.79 5.25
C MET A 127 7.31 17.83 6.59
N GLY A 128 8.05 17.97 7.70
CA GLY A 128 7.52 18.01 9.06
C GLY A 128 8.63 17.80 10.08
N GLU A 129 8.26 17.62 11.34
CA GLU A 129 9.24 17.29 12.38
C GLU A 129 9.54 15.78 12.34
N HIS A 130 10.81 15.42 12.15
CA HIS A 130 11.22 14.02 12.18
C HIS A 130 11.62 13.57 13.59
N PHE A 131 11.28 12.33 13.93
CA PHE A 131 11.57 11.76 15.23
C PHE A 131 11.97 10.28 15.14
N LEU A 132 12.67 9.82 16.17
CA LEU A 132 12.88 8.41 16.48
C LEU A 132 12.26 8.09 17.84
N THR A 133 11.71 6.88 17.99
CA THR A 133 11.31 6.32 19.28
C THR A 133 11.46 4.81 19.29
N GLN A 134 11.64 4.20 20.46
CA GLN A 134 11.83 2.76 20.56
C GLN A 134 10.48 2.04 20.78
N ILE A 135 10.21 1.03 19.94
CA ILE A 135 9.03 0.17 20.05
C ILE A 135 9.42 -1.27 19.67
N GLU A 136 9.17 -2.22 20.57
CA GLU A 136 9.45 -3.65 20.38
C GLU A 136 10.92 -3.95 20.01
N GLY A 137 11.84 -3.19 20.62
CA GLY A 137 13.28 -3.31 20.42
C GLY A 137 13.83 -2.65 19.15
N LEU A 138 13.00 -1.95 18.37
CA LEU A 138 13.40 -1.26 17.14
C LEU A 138 13.32 0.26 17.29
N GLN A 139 14.27 0.97 16.68
CA GLN A 139 14.16 2.41 16.47
C GLN A 139 13.20 2.72 15.32
N ILE A 140 12.06 3.34 15.63
CA ILE A 140 11.01 3.67 14.67
C ILE A 140 11.12 5.15 14.30
N HIS A 141 11.36 5.42 13.02
CA HIS A 141 11.30 6.75 12.43
C HIS A 141 9.86 7.13 12.08
N PHE A 142 9.50 8.38 12.35
CA PHE A 142 8.28 8.97 11.85
C PHE A 142 8.39 10.49 11.66
N ILE A 143 7.64 11.00 10.69
CA ILE A 143 7.40 12.43 10.51
C ILE A 143 6.11 12.79 11.24
N ARG A 144 6.09 13.93 11.93
CA ARG A 144 4.88 14.53 12.50
C ARG A 144 4.72 15.94 11.93
N ALA A 145 3.62 16.17 11.23
CA ALA A 145 3.27 17.48 10.68
C ALA A 145 1.92 17.92 11.24
N ARG A 146 1.81 19.20 11.62
CA ARG A 146 0.60 19.77 12.21
C ARG A 146 0.16 21.00 11.42
N PRO A 147 -1.13 21.38 11.47
CA PRO A 147 -1.56 22.68 10.97
C PRO A 147 -0.80 23.79 11.70
N ALA A 148 -0.35 24.80 10.96
CA ALA A 148 0.37 25.94 11.54
C ALA A 148 -0.49 26.74 12.53
N ASP A 149 -1.80 26.87 12.22
CA ASP A 149 -2.81 27.39 13.13
C ASP A 149 -3.92 26.35 13.32
N PRO A 150 -3.85 25.50 14.37
CA PRO A 150 -4.89 24.54 14.68
C PRO A 150 -6.25 25.18 14.98
N THR A 151 -6.28 26.43 15.47
CA THR A 151 -7.52 27.12 15.85
C THR A 151 -8.31 27.64 14.65
N ALA A 152 -7.67 27.69 13.47
CA ALA A 152 -8.35 27.98 12.23
C ALA A 152 -9.40 26.90 11.88
N TYR A 153 -9.28 25.67 12.42
CA TYR A 153 -10.13 24.54 12.09
C TYR A 153 -11.00 24.14 13.30
N ALA A 154 -12.26 23.79 13.08
CA ALA A 154 -13.12 23.30 14.16
C ALA A 154 -12.65 21.94 14.71
N ARG A 155 -11.88 21.17 13.92
CA ARG A 155 -11.28 19.90 14.34
C ARG A 155 -9.91 19.68 13.70
N VAL A 156 -8.96 19.22 14.50
CA VAL A 156 -7.71 18.62 13.99
C VAL A 156 -7.78 17.12 14.22
N VAL A 157 -7.83 16.34 13.14
CA VAL A 157 -7.96 14.89 13.19
C VAL A 157 -6.57 14.26 13.05
N PRO A 158 -6.12 13.43 14.01
CA PRO A 158 -4.90 12.68 13.83
C PRO A 158 -5.08 11.61 12.74
N ILE A 159 -4.17 11.58 11.78
CA ILE A 159 -4.14 10.60 10.69
C ILE A 159 -2.75 9.98 10.56
N LEU A 160 -2.70 8.65 10.49
CA LEU A 160 -1.48 7.92 10.14
C LEU A 160 -1.50 7.60 8.65
N LEU A 161 -0.45 7.98 7.92
CA LEU A 161 -0.25 7.64 6.51
C LEU A 161 0.82 6.54 6.42
N CYS A 162 0.45 5.37 5.86
CA CYS A 162 1.35 4.23 5.74
C CYS A 162 1.74 4.00 4.28
N HIS A 163 3.04 4.07 3.99
CA HIS A 163 3.60 3.87 2.64
C HIS A 163 3.69 2.38 2.26
N GLY A 164 4.09 2.13 1.02
CA GLY A 164 4.34 0.81 0.44
C GLY A 164 5.80 0.50 0.10
N TRP A 165 6.00 -0.47 -0.78
CA TRP A 165 7.22 -0.77 -1.54
C TRP A 165 6.94 -0.59 -3.04
N PRO A 166 7.86 -0.04 -3.85
CA PRO A 166 9.17 0.52 -3.48
C PRO A 166 9.07 1.97 -2.99
N GLY A 167 7.98 2.29 -2.29
CA GLY A 167 7.73 3.58 -1.66
C GLY A 167 8.54 3.85 -0.39
N SER A 168 8.33 5.04 0.16
CA SER A 168 8.80 5.44 1.49
C SER A 168 7.92 6.58 2.02
N VAL A 169 8.25 7.13 3.19
CA VAL A 169 7.54 8.32 3.72
C VAL A 169 7.53 9.51 2.75
N PHE A 170 8.50 9.57 1.82
CA PHE A 170 8.59 10.60 0.79
C PHE A 170 7.40 10.61 -0.20
N GLU A 171 6.69 9.49 -0.36
CA GLU A 171 5.48 9.43 -1.19
C GLU A 171 4.44 10.47 -0.79
N PHE A 172 4.46 10.89 0.47
CA PHE A 172 3.48 11.82 1.03
C PHE A 172 3.94 13.28 1.03
N HIS A 173 5.12 13.63 0.51
CA HIS A 173 5.65 15.01 0.60
C HIS A 173 4.74 16.07 -0.05
N LYS A 174 3.99 15.70 -1.09
CA LYS A 174 2.97 16.56 -1.72
C LYS A 174 1.62 16.51 -0.98
N LEU A 175 1.32 15.43 -0.29
CA LEU A 175 0.04 15.21 0.39
C LEU A 175 -0.01 15.89 1.78
N ILE A 176 1.09 15.83 2.53
CA ILE A 176 1.21 16.43 3.88
C ILE A 176 0.80 17.91 3.90
N PRO A 177 1.33 18.81 3.03
CA PRO A 177 0.94 20.23 3.05
C PRO A 177 -0.55 20.43 2.73
N ILE A 178 -1.16 19.55 1.92
CA ILE A 178 -2.58 19.61 1.59
C ILE A 178 -3.43 19.24 2.82
N LEU A 179 -3.08 18.17 3.54
CA LEU A 179 -3.84 17.70 4.70
C LEU A 179 -3.64 18.58 5.94
N THR A 180 -2.45 19.12 6.16
CA THR A 180 -2.18 20.04 7.28
C THR A 180 -2.79 21.43 7.05
N ASN A 181 -3.01 21.82 5.79
CA ASN A 181 -3.72 23.05 5.46
C ASN A 181 -4.69 22.88 4.25
N PRO A 182 -5.86 22.24 4.44
CA PRO A 182 -6.80 21.99 3.35
C PRO A 182 -7.40 23.27 2.75
N ARG A 183 -7.52 24.33 3.56
CA ARG A 183 -8.09 25.63 3.14
C ARG A 183 -7.23 26.34 2.11
N SER A 184 -5.94 26.52 2.39
CA SER A 184 -5.02 27.18 1.45
C SER A 184 -4.82 26.37 0.16
N ASN A 185 -5.06 25.06 0.22
CA ASN A 185 -4.93 24.15 -0.93
C ASN A 185 -6.22 23.95 -1.75
N ARG A 186 -7.28 24.73 -1.47
CA ARG A 186 -8.52 24.83 -2.30
C ARG A 186 -9.16 23.49 -2.66
N ILE A 187 -9.30 22.59 -1.69
CA ILE A 187 -10.03 21.33 -1.86
C ILE A 187 -11.52 21.63 -2.14
N HIS A 188 -12.04 21.18 -3.28
CA HIS A 188 -13.38 21.53 -3.78
C HIS A 188 -14.51 20.80 -3.04
N ASN A 189 -15.75 21.31 -3.17
CA ASN A 189 -16.98 20.74 -2.60
C ASN A 189 -16.97 20.52 -1.08
N ILE A 190 -16.10 21.24 -0.38
CA ILE A 190 -16.22 21.43 1.04
C ILE A 190 -17.03 22.71 1.26
N THR A 191 -18.32 22.59 1.50
CA THR A 191 -19.19 23.74 1.81
C THR A 191 -18.95 24.32 3.21
N SER A 192 -18.07 23.71 4.02
CA SER A 192 -17.48 24.26 5.27
C SER A 192 -16.27 23.42 5.76
N SER A 193 -15.03 23.70 5.31
CA SER A 193 -13.85 22.90 5.72
C SER A 193 -13.38 23.23 7.12
N ASP A 194 -14.03 22.58 8.08
CA ASP A 194 -13.79 22.65 9.52
C ASP A 194 -12.65 21.75 9.99
N VAL A 195 -12.16 20.83 9.16
CA VAL A 195 -11.15 19.85 9.55
C VAL A 195 -9.79 20.13 8.92
N ALA A 196 -8.73 19.99 9.70
CA ALA A 196 -7.36 19.78 9.25
C ALA A 196 -6.79 18.53 9.92
N PHE A 197 -5.57 18.15 9.53
CA PHE A 197 -4.97 16.92 10.00
C PHE A 197 -3.68 17.16 10.76
N GLU A 198 -3.54 16.46 11.89
CA GLU A 198 -2.23 16.14 12.45
C GLU A 198 -1.75 14.85 11.78
N VAL A 199 -0.75 14.97 10.93
CA VAL A 199 -0.29 13.90 10.04
C VAL A 199 0.93 13.20 10.65
N ILE A 200 0.84 11.88 10.81
CA ILE A 200 1.91 11.02 11.28
C ILE A 200 2.30 10.07 10.14
N VAL A 201 3.56 10.09 9.74
CA VAL A 201 4.08 9.28 8.61
C VAL A 201 5.27 8.45 9.10
N PRO A 202 5.03 7.25 9.64
CA PRO A 202 6.11 6.37 10.07
C PRO A 202 6.75 5.66 8.87
N SER A 203 8.07 5.42 8.96
CA SER A 203 8.71 4.46 8.08
C SER A 203 8.42 3.04 8.57
N ILE A 204 7.96 2.15 7.67
CA ILE A 204 7.85 0.71 7.97
C ILE A 204 9.24 0.21 8.43
N PRO A 205 9.35 -0.61 9.50
CA PRO A 205 10.66 -1.10 9.92
C PRO A 205 11.39 -1.86 8.82
N GLY A 206 12.63 -1.46 8.56
CA GLY A 206 13.41 -1.91 7.40
C GLY A 206 13.23 -1.08 6.13
N TYR A 207 12.51 0.04 6.21
CA TYR A 207 12.33 1.05 5.17
C TYR A 207 12.70 2.44 5.71
N GLY A 208 13.02 3.36 4.79
CA GLY A 208 13.44 4.72 5.13
C GLY A 208 14.47 4.72 6.24
N TRP A 209 14.18 5.47 7.31
CA TRP A 209 15.05 5.62 8.49
C TRP A 209 14.61 4.78 9.70
N SER A 210 13.62 3.89 9.57
CA SER A 210 13.27 2.95 10.63
C SER A 210 14.23 1.76 10.62
N GLU A 211 14.68 1.35 11.81
CA GLU A 211 15.59 0.22 11.97
C GLU A 211 15.00 -1.07 11.38
N GLN A 212 15.83 -1.83 10.68
CA GLN A 212 15.41 -3.13 10.16
C GLN A 212 15.18 -4.16 11.28
N PRO A 213 14.19 -5.05 11.14
CA PRO A 213 14.04 -6.19 12.04
C PRO A 213 15.27 -7.10 12.04
N HIS A 214 15.70 -7.54 13.23
CA HIS A 214 16.84 -8.46 13.41
C HIS A 214 16.42 -9.91 13.70
N LYS A 215 15.12 -10.17 13.70
CA LYS A 215 14.50 -11.47 13.98
C LYS A 215 13.45 -11.78 12.92
N ARG A 216 13.22 -13.07 12.66
CA ARG A 216 12.14 -13.54 11.77
C ARG A 216 10.76 -13.23 12.34
N GLY A 217 9.74 -13.31 11.50
CA GLY A 217 8.34 -13.10 11.87
C GLY A 217 7.92 -11.63 11.91
N PHE A 218 8.71 -10.71 11.37
CA PHE A 218 8.33 -9.32 11.23
C PHE A 218 7.53 -9.10 9.94
N ASP A 219 6.22 -8.99 10.07
CA ASP A 219 5.28 -8.85 8.96
C ASP A 219 4.32 -7.65 9.17
N GLN A 220 3.30 -7.53 8.32
CA GLN A 220 2.27 -6.49 8.40
C GLN A 220 1.46 -6.47 9.70
N LEU A 221 1.38 -7.57 10.44
CA LEU A 221 0.71 -7.60 11.75
C LEU A 221 1.61 -6.97 12.81
N ALA A 222 2.90 -7.30 12.78
CA ALA A 222 3.89 -6.66 13.65
C ALA A 222 3.93 -5.15 13.40
N THR A 223 3.97 -4.71 12.13
CA THR A 223 3.93 -3.29 11.78
C THR A 223 2.64 -2.61 12.27
N ALA A 224 1.46 -3.22 12.07
CA ALA A 224 0.19 -2.66 12.55
C ALA A 224 0.18 -2.45 14.08
N ARG A 225 0.72 -3.41 14.84
CA ARG A 225 0.86 -3.30 16.30
C ARG A 225 1.84 -2.20 16.70
N ILE A 226 3.01 -2.13 16.06
CA ILE A 226 4.01 -1.10 16.34
C ILE A 226 3.47 0.30 16.03
N PHE A 227 2.77 0.47 14.90
CA PHE A 227 2.17 1.74 14.52
C PHE A 227 1.02 2.13 15.44
N HIS A 228 0.22 1.17 15.92
CA HIS A 228 -0.75 1.45 16.97
C HIS A 228 -0.07 1.92 18.27
N LYS A 229 1.02 1.25 18.70
CA LYS A 229 1.79 1.69 19.88
C LYS A 229 2.39 3.09 19.70
N LEU A 230 2.87 3.42 18.51
CA LEU A 230 3.33 4.76 18.17
C LEU A 230 2.20 5.77 18.39
N MET A 231 1.03 5.54 17.79
CA MET A 231 -0.11 6.45 17.87
C MET A 231 -0.67 6.55 19.30
N ALA A 232 -1.05 5.42 19.90
CA ALA A 232 -1.80 5.39 21.15
C ALA A 232 -0.92 5.57 22.40
N ASN A 233 0.24 4.91 22.45
CA ASN A 233 1.08 4.87 23.65
C ASN A 233 2.18 5.93 23.65
N ARG A 234 2.85 6.17 22.51
CA ARG A 234 3.93 7.16 22.42
C ARG A 234 3.41 8.58 22.20
N LEU A 235 2.49 8.76 21.26
CA LEU A 235 1.93 10.07 20.92
C LEU A 235 0.66 10.42 21.71
N GLY A 236 0.06 9.46 22.41
CA GLY A 236 -1.16 9.66 23.20
C GLY A 236 -2.44 9.87 22.37
N LEU A 237 -2.40 9.57 21.08
CA LEU A 237 -3.50 9.75 20.14
C LEU A 237 -4.46 8.56 20.27
N ARG A 238 -5.53 8.75 21.04
CA ARG A 238 -6.46 7.65 21.39
C ARG A 238 -7.44 7.28 20.28
N ARG A 239 -7.79 8.23 19.41
CA ARG A 239 -8.71 8.03 18.30
C ARG A 239 -8.20 8.73 17.05
N TYR A 240 -7.96 7.98 15.99
CA TYR A 240 -7.26 8.45 14.80
C TYR A 240 -7.75 7.73 13.54
N VAL A 241 -7.48 8.34 12.38
CA VAL A 241 -7.73 7.74 11.06
C VAL A 241 -6.43 7.08 10.58
N VAL A 242 -6.56 6.01 9.79
CA VAL A 242 -5.41 5.38 9.14
C VAL A 242 -5.63 5.37 7.63
N GLN A 243 -4.58 5.67 6.88
CA GLN A 243 -4.58 5.67 5.42
C GLN A 243 -3.43 4.80 4.90
N GLY A 244 -3.67 4.04 3.83
CA GLY A 244 -2.58 3.33 3.15
C GLY A 244 -2.92 2.72 1.79
N GLY A 245 -1.90 2.65 0.94
CA GLY A 245 -1.84 1.87 -0.30
C GLY A 245 -0.80 0.75 -0.17
N ASP A 246 -0.72 -0.18 -1.13
CA ASP A 246 0.28 -1.27 -1.12
C ASP A 246 0.41 -1.99 0.26
N TRP A 247 1.61 -2.18 0.82
CA TRP A 247 1.80 -2.70 2.17
C TRP A 247 1.08 -1.89 3.23
N GLY A 248 1.02 -0.57 3.06
CA GLY A 248 0.28 0.32 3.93
C GLY A 248 -1.22 0.02 3.97
N SER A 249 -1.82 -0.45 2.87
CA SER A 249 -3.22 -0.89 2.87
C SER A 249 -3.44 -2.11 3.77
N LEU A 250 -2.50 -3.06 3.75
CA LEU A 250 -2.54 -4.25 4.59
C LEU A 250 -2.29 -3.89 6.07
N VAL A 251 -1.29 -3.05 6.35
CA VAL A 251 -0.99 -2.55 7.70
C VAL A 251 -2.18 -1.78 8.28
N ALA A 252 -2.70 -0.78 7.54
CA ALA A 252 -3.84 0.03 7.98
C ALA A 252 -5.10 -0.82 8.19
N SER A 253 -5.38 -1.77 7.29
CA SER A 253 -6.49 -2.71 7.47
C SER A 253 -6.32 -3.56 8.72
N ASN A 254 -5.09 -4.02 9.02
CA ASN A 254 -4.84 -4.80 10.23
C ASN A 254 -4.93 -3.94 11.49
N MET A 255 -4.50 -2.68 11.46
CA MET A 255 -4.76 -1.73 12.56
C MET A 255 -6.27 -1.61 12.83
N ALA A 256 -7.09 -1.46 11.78
CA ALA A 256 -8.54 -1.38 11.91
C ALA A 256 -9.19 -2.69 12.41
N ARG A 257 -8.62 -3.86 12.10
CA ARG A 257 -9.08 -5.16 12.63
C ARG A 257 -8.69 -5.41 14.08
N MET A 258 -7.49 -4.97 14.46
CA MET A 258 -6.87 -5.24 15.75
C MET A 258 -7.31 -4.23 16.82
N PHE A 259 -7.47 -2.97 16.42
CA PHE A 259 -7.73 -1.84 17.33
C PHE A 259 -8.95 -1.01 16.87
N PRO A 260 -10.12 -1.64 16.66
CA PRO A 260 -11.30 -0.95 16.11
C PRO A 260 -11.83 0.18 17.00
N ASP A 261 -11.53 0.15 18.31
CA ASP A 261 -11.94 1.21 19.24
C ASP A 261 -11.07 2.47 19.11
N ASN A 262 -9.84 2.33 18.61
CA ASN A 262 -8.90 3.43 18.39
C ASN A 262 -8.95 3.96 16.95
N VAL A 263 -9.16 3.07 15.98
CA VAL A 263 -9.21 3.45 14.56
C VAL A 263 -10.61 3.97 14.23
N ALA A 264 -10.76 5.29 14.08
CA ALA A 264 -12.03 5.94 13.77
C ALA A 264 -12.51 5.70 12.34
N GLY A 265 -11.56 5.55 11.41
CA GLY A 265 -11.82 5.36 9.98
C GLY A 265 -10.61 4.77 9.28
N LEU A 266 -10.86 3.96 8.26
CA LEU A 266 -9.86 3.35 7.39
C LEU A 266 -10.00 3.93 5.98
N HIS A 267 -8.96 4.56 5.46
CA HIS A 267 -8.92 5.04 4.06
C HIS A 267 -7.90 4.22 3.27
N LEU A 268 -8.33 3.62 2.16
CA LEU A 268 -7.49 2.80 1.31
C LEU A 268 -7.44 3.37 -0.09
N ASN A 269 -6.26 3.35 -0.71
CA ASN A 269 -6.12 3.56 -2.16
C ASN A 269 -5.69 2.30 -2.93
N SER A 270 -5.48 1.19 -2.22
CA SER A 270 -5.31 -0.15 -2.78
C SER A 270 -6.09 -1.15 -1.92
N VAL A 271 -6.74 -2.13 -2.55
CA VAL A 271 -7.49 -3.17 -1.85
C VAL A 271 -7.07 -4.54 -2.36
N PHE A 272 -6.53 -5.35 -1.46
CA PHE A 272 -6.29 -6.77 -1.73
C PHE A 272 -7.52 -7.58 -1.35
N LEU A 273 -8.07 -8.29 -2.34
CA LEU A 273 -9.26 -9.11 -2.14
C LEU A 273 -8.91 -10.47 -1.51
N ASP A 274 -9.85 -11.05 -0.76
CA ASP A 274 -9.73 -12.42 -0.27
C ASP A 274 -10.30 -13.42 -1.28
N PHE A 275 -9.39 -14.07 -1.98
CA PHE A 275 -9.69 -15.12 -2.95
C PHE A 275 -9.80 -16.52 -2.33
N LYS A 276 -9.43 -16.70 -1.07
CA LYS A 276 -9.44 -18.01 -0.41
C LYS A 276 -10.80 -18.37 0.18
N THR A 277 -11.63 -17.38 0.47
CA THR A 277 -13.00 -17.61 0.94
C THR A 277 -13.85 -18.22 -0.19
N PRO A 278 -14.42 -19.43 -0.02
CA PRO A 278 -15.13 -20.14 -1.09
C PRO A 278 -16.25 -19.32 -1.75
N SER A 279 -17.00 -18.53 -0.98
CA SER A 279 -18.04 -17.66 -1.54
C SER A 279 -17.48 -16.59 -2.47
N ASN A 280 -16.33 -16.00 -2.11
CA ASN A 280 -15.71 -14.96 -2.93
C ASN A 280 -15.17 -15.56 -4.22
N PHE A 281 -14.57 -16.75 -4.14
CA PHE A 281 -14.11 -17.49 -5.31
C PHE A 281 -15.27 -17.80 -6.29
N VAL A 282 -16.43 -18.22 -5.79
CA VAL A 282 -17.63 -18.43 -6.61
C VAL A 282 -18.12 -17.12 -7.24
N ILE A 283 -18.16 -16.02 -6.47
CA ILE A 283 -18.56 -14.70 -6.99
C ILE A 283 -17.62 -14.27 -8.12
N MET A 284 -16.31 -14.47 -7.99
CA MET A 284 -15.35 -14.14 -9.04
C MET A 284 -15.52 -15.01 -10.28
N LEU A 285 -15.77 -16.31 -10.12
CA LEU A 285 -16.03 -17.21 -11.26
C LEU A 285 -17.28 -16.78 -12.01
N LEU A 286 -18.38 -16.50 -11.30
CA LEU A 286 -19.61 -16.00 -11.90
C LEU A 286 -19.38 -14.64 -12.56
N GLY A 287 -18.65 -13.75 -11.89
CA GLY A 287 -18.27 -12.44 -12.41
C GLY A 287 -17.41 -12.53 -13.68
N SER A 288 -16.67 -13.62 -13.88
CA SER A 288 -15.89 -13.85 -15.10
C SER A 288 -16.72 -14.39 -16.27
N VAL A 289 -17.87 -15.03 -16.01
CA VAL A 289 -18.73 -15.64 -17.02
C VAL A 289 -19.90 -14.74 -17.40
N ALA A 290 -20.48 -14.06 -16.40
CA ALA A 290 -21.58 -13.13 -16.56
C ALA A 290 -21.37 -11.90 -15.64
N PRO A 291 -20.43 -11.00 -15.98
CA PRO A 291 -20.07 -9.85 -15.14
C PRO A 291 -21.28 -9.00 -14.75
N ALA A 292 -22.19 -8.73 -15.69
CA ALA A 292 -23.39 -7.92 -15.47
C ALA A 292 -24.39 -8.52 -14.46
N TRP A 293 -24.28 -9.80 -14.11
CA TRP A 293 -25.12 -10.43 -13.07
C TRP A 293 -24.56 -10.24 -11.67
N VAL A 294 -23.27 -9.90 -11.56
CA VAL A 294 -22.54 -9.88 -10.29
C VAL A 294 -22.08 -8.47 -9.93
N PHE A 295 -21.58 -7.72 -10.90
CA PHE A 295 -20.99 -6.41 -10.69
C PHE A 295 -21.89 -5.31 -11.25
N SER A 296 -22.16 -4.31 -10.41
CA SER A 296 -22.98 -3.15 -10.77
C SER A 296 -22.19 -2.06 -11.50
N GLY A 297 -20.87 -2.06 -11.38
CA GLY A 297 -19.99 -1.02 -11.92
C GLY A 297 -19.56 -1.28 -13.38
N PRO A 298 -19.53 -0.26 -14.25
CA PRO A 298 -19.05 -0.39 -15.63
C PRO A 298 -17.56 -0.75 -15.72
N ALA A 299 -16.78 -0.44 -14.69
CA ALA A 299 -15.35 -0.79 -14.57
C ALA A 299 -15.10 -2.31 -14.53
N HIS A 300 -16.15 -3.13 -14.37
CA HIS A 300 -16.05 -4.58 -14.28
C HIS A 300 -16.81 -5.30 -15.40
N ALA A 301 -17.20 -4.57 -16.46
CA ALA A 301 -17.94 -5.14 -17.59
C ALA A 301 -17.15 -6.22 -18.35
N ASP A 302 -15.82 -6.13 -18.34
CA ASP A 302 -14.87 -7.06 -18.94
C ASP A 302 -14.10 -7.89 -17.89
N TYR A 303 -14.61 -7.94 -16.65
CA TYR A 303 -13.98 -8.69 -15.56
C TYR A 303 -13.69 -10.13 -15.97
N ASN A 304 -12.42 -10.53 -15.91
CA ASN A 304 -11.99 -11.85 -16.34
C ASN A 304 -10.86 -12.36 -15.46
N ILE A 305 -11.11 -13.46 -14.74
CA ILE A 305 -10.11 -14.05 -13.83
C ILE A 305 -8.89 -14.61 -14.56
N GLY A 306 -9.03 -15.00 -15.82
CA GLY A 306 -7.93 -15.46 -16.66
C GLY A 306 -6.98 -14.31 -17.01
N ASN A 307 -7.51 -13.17 -17.42
CA ASN A 307 -6.71 -11.96 -17.68
C ASN A 307 -6.01 -11.49 -16.41
N ILE A 308 -6.71 -11.48 -15.27
CA ILE A 308 -6.14 -11.16 -13.97
C ILE A 308 -5.00 -12.13 -13.63
N PHE A 309 -5.21 -13.44 -13.80
CA PHE A 309 -4.18 -14.46 -13.53
C PHE A 309 -2.93 -14.28 -14.40
N TRP A 310 -3.10 -14.09 -15.71
CA TRP A 310 -1.97 -13.89 -16.62
C TRP A 310 -1.25 -12.57 -16.38
N GLY A 311 -1.97 -11.50 -16.05
CA GLY A 311 -1.38 -10.23 -15.63
C GLY A 311 -0.54 -10.37 -14.36
N ILE A 312 -1.08 -11.04 -13.34
CA ILE A 312 -0.32 -11.36 -12.12
C ILE A 312 0.92 -12.16 -12.46
N LEU A 313 0.80 -13.22 -13.28
CA LEU A 313 1.94 -14.07 -13.61
C LEU A 313 3.07 -13.29 -14.30
N ARG A 314 2.73 -12.40 -15.23
CA ARG A 314 3.69 -11.56 -15.96
C ARG A 314 4.42 -10.59 -15.04
N GLU A 315 3.68 -9.96 -14.12
CA GLU A 315 4.17 -8.79 -13.39
C GLU A 315 4.61 -9.08 -11.95
N SER A 316 4.37 -10.29 -11.45
CA SER A 316 4.71 -10.71 -10.07
C SER A 316 6.09 -11.34 -9.91
N GLY A 317 6.94 -11.36 -10.95
CA GLY A 317 8.29 -11.92 -10.86
C GLY A 317 9.14 -11.31 -9.73
N TYR A 318 9.08 -9.98 -9.58
CA TYR A 318 9.74 -9.26 -8.48
C TYR A 318 9.24 -9.74 -7.12
N MET A 319 7.91 -9.88 -6.96
CA MET A 319 7.27 -10.30 -5.71
C MET A 319 7.71 -11.72 -5.35
N HIS A 320 7.77 -12.62 -6.34
CA HIS A 320 8.15 -14.01 -6.11
C HIS A 320 9.60 -14.15 -5.64
N ILE A 321 10.55 -13.46 -6.30
CA ILE A 321 11.96 -13.53 -5.87
C ILE A 321 12.18 -12.89 -4.49
N GLN A 322 11.49 -11.79 -4.18
CA GLN A 322 11.54 -11.15 -2.86
C GLN A 322 10.88 -12.00 -1.76
N ALA A 323 9.77 -12.66 -2.06
CA ALA A 323 9.07 -13.56 -1.13
C ALA A 323 9.86 -14.85 -0.83
N THR A 324 10.86 -15.20 -1.65
CA THR A 324 11.58 -16.47 -1.52
C THR A 324 13.04 -16.29 -1.11
N LYS A 325 13.77 -15.39 -1.79
CA LYS A 325 15.22 -15.18 -1.69
C LYS A 325 15.58 -13.68 -1.63
N PRO A 326 15.01 -12.90 -0.69
CA PRO A 326 15.21 -11.45 -0.64
C PRO A 326 16.68 -11.07 -0.47
N ASP A 327 17.41 -11.75 0.41
CA ASP A 327 18.84 -11.52 0.62
C ASP A 327 19.70 -11.79 -0.63
N THR A 328 19.27 -12.65 -1.55
CA THR A 328 20.02 -12.92 -2.79
C THR A 328 19.86 -11.79 -3.79
N VAL A 329 18.63 -11.40 -4.11
CA VAL A 329 18.37 -10.29 -5.04
C VAL A 329 18.78 -8.94 -4.45
N GLY A 330 18.54 -8.75 -3.15
CA GLY A 330 18.84 -7.51 -2.46
C GLY A 330 20.34 -7.20 -2.38
N VAL A 331 21.22 -8.20 -2.25
CA VAL A 331 22.68 -7.97 -2.32
C VAL A 331 23.10 -7.34 -3.65
N ALA A 332 22.54 -7.81 -4.77
CA ALA A 332 22.84 -7.25 -6.09
C ALA A 332 22.35 -5.80 -6.23
N LEU A 333 21.14 -5.51 -5.72
CA LEU A 333 20.55 -4.17 -5.77
C LEU A 333 21.22 -3.19 -4.82
N ASN A 334 21.74 -3.66 -3.68
CA ASN A 334 22.42 -2.81 -2.70
C ASN A 334 23.85 -2.45 -3.11
N ASP A 335 24.49 -3.27 -3.94
CA ASP A 335 25.83 -2.96 -4.45
C ASP A 335 25.79 -2.04 -5.68
N SER A 336 24.78 -2.19 -6.55
CA SER A 336 24.69 -1.43 -7.80
C SER A 336 23.60 -0.35 -7.75
N PRO A 337 23.94 0.96 -7.66
CA PRO A 337 22.94 2.02 -7.70
C PRO A 337 22.18 2.04 -9.03
N LEU A 338 22.86 1.70 -10.15
CA LEU A 338 22.21 1.60 -11.45
C LEU A 338 21.23 0.41 -11.51
N GLY A 339 21.58 -0.72 -10.89
CA GLY A 339 20.69 -1.87 -10.76
C GLY A 339 19.48 -1.57 -9.88
N LEU A 340 19.69 -0.87 -8.76
CA LEU A 340 18.62 -0.38 -7.89
C LEU A 340 17.65 0.54 -8.63
N LEU A 341 18.19 1.51 -9.39
CA LEU A 341 17.41 2.45 -10.17
C LEU A 341 16.55 1.72 -11.22
N ALA A 342 17.14 0.82 -12.01
CA ALA A 342 16.39 0.05 -13.00
C ALA A 342 15.26 -0.76 -12.35
N TYR A 343 15.56 -1.42 -11.22
CA TYR A 343 14.62 -2.30 -10.53
C TYR A 343 13.44 -1.54 -9.90
N ILE A 344 13.68 -0.33 -9.39
CA ILE A 344 12.64 0.50 -8.77
C ILE A 344 11.86 1.28 -9.83
N LEU A 345 12.53 1.95 -10.78
CA LEU A 345 11.84 2.80 -11.74
C LEU A 345 11.01 2.04 -12.76
N GLU A 346 11.33 0.78 -13.07
CA GLU A 346 10.42 -0.06 -13.86
C GLU A 346 9.04 -0.17 -13.20
N LYS A 347 8.97 -0.21 -11.86
CA LYS A 347 7.70 -0.19 -11.11
C LYS A 347 6.99 1.14 -11.22
N PHE A 348 7.72 2.26 -11.17
CA PHE A 348 7.14 3.58 -11.43
C PHE A 348 6.57 3.73 -12.84
N ALA A 349 7.10 3.02 -13.84
CA ALA A 349 6.49 2.98 -15.17
C ALA A 349 5.19 2.14 -15.15
N PHE A 350 5.31 0.85 -14.86
CA PHE A 350 4.20 -0.10 -14.99
C PHE A 350 3.04 0.20 -14.04
N TRP A 351 3.31 0.51 -12.76
CA TRP A 351 2.27 0.67 -11.74
C TRP A 351 1.56 2.03 -11.79
N THR A 352 2.11 2.97 -12.55
CA THR A 352 1.44 4.25 -12.82
C THR A 352 0.42 4.07 -13.94
N ASN A 353 0.83 3.41 -15.02
CA ASN A 353 -0.09 3.02 -16.08
C ASN A 353 0.50 1.83 -16.87
N PRO A 354 -0.20 0.69 -16.95
CA PRO A 354 0.28 -0.47 -17.71
C PRO A 354 0.62 -0.17 -19.17
N SER A 355 -0.04 0.81 -19.80
CA SER A 355 0.26 1.21 -21.17
C SER A 355 1.64 1.85 -21.34
N PHE A 356 2.25 2.34 -20.26
CA PHE A 356 3.58 2.93 -20.30
C PHE A 356 4.67 1.91 -20.59
N LEU A 357 4.40 0.61 -20.41
CA LEU A 357 5.32 -0.45 -20.83
C LEU A 357 5.61 -0.43 -22.33
N LYS A 358 4.72 0.16 -23.15
CA LYS A 358 4.88 0.31 -24.60
C LYS A 358 5.64 1.57 -25.01
N LEU A 359 6.09 2.38 -24.04
CA LEU A 359 6.82 3.61 -24.29
C LEU A 359 8.31 3.37 -24.08
N ALA A 360 9.14 3.95 -24.96
CA ALA A 360 10.58 3.81 -24.87
C ALA A 360 11.17 4.47 -23.60
N ASP A 361 10.53 5.53 -23.10
CA ASP A 361 10.91 6.24 -21.87
C ASP A 361 10.16 5.72 -20.62
N GLY A 362 9.31 4.70 -20.77
CA GLY A 362 8.47 4.16 -19.70
C GLY A 362 7.45 5.17 -19.14
N GLY A 363 7.22 6.30 -19.83
CA GLY A 363 6.35 7.37 -19.34
C GLY A 363 6.76 8.00 -18.02
N LEU A 364 8.00 7.79 -17.55
CA LEU A 364 8.44 8.14 -16.18
C LEU A 364 8.34 9.65 -15.88
N GLY A 365 8.47 10.50 -16.90
CA GLY A 365 8.32 11.96 -16.76
C GLY A 365 6.89 12.50 -16.92
N ARG A 366 5.87 11.64 -17.13
CA ARG A 366 4.50 12.10 -17.40
C ARG A 366 3.74 12.51 -16.15
N LYS A 367 3.99 11.82 -15.05
CA LYS A 367 3.25 11.92 -13.78
C LYS A 367 4.09 12.37 -12.60
N PHE A 368 5.41 12.19 -12.70
CA PHE A 368 6.35 12.51 -11.63
C PHE A 368 7.37 13.52 -12.10
N ALA A 369 7.78 14.41 -11.20
CA ALA A 369 9.00 15.14 -11.39
C ALA A 369 10.17 14.14 -11.34
N GLN A 370 11.17 14.33 -12.19
CA GLN A 370 12.28 13.38 -12.29
C GLN A 370 13.12 13.38 -11.02
N GLU A 371 13.20 14.54 -10.37
CA GLU A 371 13.82 14.71 -9.06
C GLU A 371 13.11 13.90 -7.97
N ASP A 372 11.78 13.75 -8.03
CA ASP A 372 11.04 12.93 -7.07
C ASP A 372 11.42 11.45 -7.21
N LEU A 373 11.51 10.99 -8.46
CA LEU A 373 11.91 9.61 -8.76
C LEU A 373 13.33 9.31 -8.28
N LEU A 374 14.28 10.20 -8.56
CA LEU A 374 15.65 10.05 -8.07
C LEU A 374 15.76 10.20 -6.55
N THR A 375 14.94 11.03 -5.92
CA THR A 375 14.84 11.12 -4.45
C THR A 375 14.35 9.83 -3.85
N ALA A 376 13.29 9.22 -4.40
CA ALA A 376 12.76 7.95 -3.92
C ALA A 376 13.82 6.84 -3.96
N ILE A 377 14.59 6.72 -5.04
CA ILE A 377 15.67 5.73 -5.17
C ILE A 377 16.83 6.04 -4.22
N SER A 378 17.23 7.32 -4.15
CA SER A 378 18.33 7.77 -3.30
C SER A 378 18.08 7.47 -1.83
N ILE A 379 16.82 7.54 -1.37
CA ILE A 379 16.45 7.13 0.00
C ILE A 379 16.76 5.64 0.23
N TYR A 380 16.47 4.75 -0.73
CA TYR A 380 16.83 3.34 -0.60
C TYR A 380 18.35 3.12 -0.61
N TRP A 381 19.05 3.85 -1.48
CA TRP A 381 20.50 3.77 -1.60
C TRP A 381 21.21 4.19 -0.31
N PHE A 382 20.97 5.41 0.17
CA PHE A 382 21.68 5.96 1.34
C PHE A 382 21.34 5.24 2.65
N ASN A 383 20.16 4.61 2.75
CA ASN A 383 19.81 3.81 3.92
C ASN A 383 20.23 2.34 3.79
N GLY A 384 20.67 1.87 2.62
CA GLY A 384 21.06 0.47 2.37
C GLY A 384 19.93 -0.53 2.70
N ASN A 385 18.68 -0.12 2.51
CA ASN A 385 17.52 -0.82 3.08
C ASN A 385 16.70 -1.62 2.05
N ILE A 386 17.18 -1.75 0.81
CA ILE A 386 16.54 -2.59 -0.22
C ILE A 386 16.47 -4.07 0.20
N LEU A 387 17.47 -4.58 0.94
CA LEU A 387 17.42 -5.96 1.45
C LEU A 387 16.31 -6.11 2.50
N SER A 388 16.29 -5.22 3.49
CA SER A 388 15.34 -5.29 4.60
C SER A 388 13.91 -5.07 4.13
N SER A 389 13.69 -4.17 3.16
CA SER A 389 12.38 -3.97 2.57
C SER A 389 11.87 -5.23 1.87
N GLN A 390 12.73 -5.97 1.17
CA GLN A 390 12.36 -7.19 0.48
C GLN A 390 12.10 -8.37 1.42
N ARG A 391 12.76 -8.43 2.58
CA ARG A 391 12.46 -9.43 3.61
C ARG A 391 11.03 -9.31 4.12
N TYR A 392 10.40 -8.13 4.02
CA TYR A 392 9.00 -7.95 4.36
C TYR A 392 8.07 -8.85 3.52
N TYR A 393 8.34 -9.01 2.21
CA TYR A 393 7.65 -9.98 1.36
C TYR A 393 7.85 -11.41 1.87
N LYS A 394 9.10 -11.79 2.18
CA LYS A 394 9.42 -13.13 2.69
C LYS A 394 8.63 -13.47 3.95
N GLU A 395 8.57 -12.55 4.90
CA GLU A 395 7.86 -12.74 6.17
C GLU A 395 6.34 -12.76 5.97
N HIS A 396 5.79 -11.88 5.12
CA HIS A 396 4.37 -11.88 4.75
C HIS A 396 3.92 -13.24 4.21
N PHE A 397 4.67 -13.81 3.26
CA PHE A 397 4.33 -15.10 2.66
C PHE A 397 4.73 -16.31 3.53
N ALA A 398 5.56 -16.13 4.56
CA ALA A 398 5.90 -17.20 5.52
C ALA A 398 4.89 -17.32 6.68
N GLY A 399 4.25 -16.22 7.10
CA GLY A 399 3.33 -16.12 8.25
C GLY A 399 1.94 -16.76 8.10
N TYR A 400 1.82 -17.77 7.24
CA TYR A 400 0.57 -18.21 6.59
C TYR A 400 -0.59 -18.59 7.55
N SER A 401 -0.36 -18.93 8.82
CA SER A 401 -1.43 -19.44 9.70
C SER A 401 -2.17 -18.40 10.54
N ALA A 402 -1.48 -17.36 11.04
CA ALA A 402 -2.08 -16.33 11.89
C ALA A 402 -2.60 -15.14 11.07
N ALA A 403 -1.82 -14.69 10.09
CA ALA A 403 -2.22 -13.64 9.16
C ALA A 403 -3.46 -14.04 8.35
N GLU A 404 -3.59 -15.29 7.93
CA GLU A 404 -4.75 -15.76 7.18
C GLU A 404 -6.05 -15.72 8.00
N LYS A 405 -6.00 -16.08 9.29
CA LYS A 405 -7.18 -16.00 10.17
C LYS A 405 -7.65 -14.56 10.35
N LEU A 406 -6.71 -13.62 10.54
CA LEU A 406 -7.05 -12.21 10.70
C LEU A 406 -7.54 -11.59 9.39
N TYR A 407 -6.95 -11.96 8.25
CA TYR A 407 -7.32 -11.46 6.94
C TYR A 407 -8.78 -11.76 6.58
N ARG A 408 -9.31 -12.90 7.04
CA ARG A 408 -10.72 -13.30 6.88
C ARG A 408 -11.68 -12.55 7.81
N LYS A 409 -11.17 -11.81 8.81
CA LYS A 409 -12.03 -11.02 9.70
C LYS A 409 -12.49 -9.75 8.99
N TYR A 410 -13.79 -9.53 9.05
CA TYR A 410 -14.43 -8.32 8.53
C TYR A 410 -13.93 -7.06 9.26
N VAL A 411 -13.59 -6.03 8.49
CA VAL A 411 -13.22 -4.72 9.03
C VAL A 411 -14.50 -3.94 9.33
N ARG A 412 -14.88 -3.88 10.61
CA ARG A 412 -16.10 -3.19 11.06
C ARG A 412 -15.98 -1.66 11.07
N VAL A 413 -14.75 -1.14 11.17
CA VAL A 413 -14.46 0.30 11.12
C VAL A 413 -14.93 0.86 9.78
N PRO A 414 -15.62 2.02 9.75
CA PRO A 414 -16.00 2.67 8.50
C PRO A 414 -14.80 2.80 7.56
N THR A 415 -14.98 2.40 6.31
CA THR A 415 -13.90 2.27 5.33
C THR A 415 -14.21 3.08 4.06
N ALA A 416 -13.24 3.85 3.60
CA ALA A 416 -13.22 4.49 2.30
C ALA A 416 -12.24 3.79 1.35
N TYR A 417 -12.62 3.68 0.08
CA TYR A 417 -11.76 3.19 -0.99
C TYR A 417 -11.68 4.23 -2.13
N ALA A 418 -10.50 4.82 -2.30
CA ALA A 418 -10.11 5.63 -3.45
C ALA A 418 -9.57 4.70 -4.55
N ALA A 419 -10.42 4.37 -5.51
CA ALA A 419 -10.11 3.42 -6.59
C ALA A 419 -9.55 4.15 -7.81
N PHE A 420 -8.23 4.12 -7.93
CA PHE A 420 -7.51 4.60 -9.11
C PHE A 420 -7.48 3.51 -10.20
N PRO A 421 -7.77 3.84 -11.46
CA PRO A 421 -8.03 2.85 -12.50
C PRO A 421 -6.80 2.02 -12.88
N HIS A 422 -5.59 2.56 -12.69
CA HIS A 422 -4.34 1.90 -13.06
C HIS A 422 -3.59 1.29 -11.87
N ASP A 423 -4.19 1.25 -10.67
CA ASP A 423 -3.62 0.55 -9.52
C ASP A 423 -3.44 -0.96 -9.82
N LEU A 424 -2.62 -1.64 -9.02
CA LEU A 424 -2.37 -3.08 -9.12
C LEU A 424 -3.68 -3.86 -8.97
N GLY A 425 -4.04 -4.60 -10.03
CA GLY A 425 -5.30 -5.33 -10.10
C GLY A 425 -6.51 -4.48 -10.48
N GLY A 426 -6.31 -3.20 -10.80
CA GLY A 426 -7.33 -2.24 -11.21
C GLY A 426 -8.35 -1.91 -10.11
N VAL A 427 -9.44 -1.26 -10.52
CA VAL A 427 -10.58 -0.98 -9.63
C VAL A 427 -11.13 -2.30 -9.10
N GLN A 428 -11.16 -2.50 -7.79
CA GLN A 428 -11.77 -3.71 -7.22
C GLN A 428 -13.31 -3.64 -7.22
N PRO A 429 -14.04 -4.75 -7.48
CA PRO A 429 -15.50 -4.75 -7.46
C PRO A 429 -16.08 -4.40 -6.09
N ARG A 430 -17.01 -3.43 -6.06
CA ARG A 430 -17.67 -2.96 -4.83
C ARG A 430 -18.27 -4.11 -4.02
N GLU A 431 -18.86 -5.08 -4.72
CA GLU A 431 -19.52 -6.25 -4.16
C GLU A 431 -18.55 -7.19 -3.44
N LEU A 432 -17.29 -7.25 -3.88
CA LEU A 432 -16.24 -8.02 -3.19
C LEU A 432 -15.63 -7.21 -2.04
N VAL A 433 -15.35 -5.92 -2.27
CA VAL A 433 -14.79 -5.02 -1.23
C VAL A 433 -15.74 -4.94 -0.02
N SER A 434 -17.05 -4.79 -0.24
CA SER A 434 -18.06 -4.67 0.83
C SER A 434 -18.21 -5.96 1.67
N ARG A 435 -17.68 -7.10 1.19
CA ARG A 435 -17.64 -8.36 1.96
C ARG A 435 -16.47 -8.43 2.93
N GLN A 436 -15.42 -7.64 2.72
CA GLN A 436 -14.25 -7.57 3.60
C GLN A 436 -14.27 -6.33 4.52
N PHE A 437 -14.92 -5.26 4.09
CA PHE A 437 -14.90 -3.96 4.77
C PHE A 437 -16.29 -3.36 4.96
N ASN A 438 -16.47 -2.60 6.04
CA ASN A 438 -17.60 -1.69 6.23
C ASN A 438 -17.45 -0.48 5.31
N LEU A 439 -17.73 -0.71 4.03
CA LEU A 439 -17.47 0.25 2.94
C LEU A 439 -18.50 1.39 2.96
N SER A 440 -18.15 2.50 3.58
CA SER A 440 -18.96 3.71 3.68
C SER A 440 -18.72 4.70 2.53
N GLN A 441 -17.56 4.63 1.87
CA GLN A 441 -17.23 5.47 0.71
C GLN A 441 -16.44 4.65 -0.31
N MET A 442 -16.80 4.77 -1.58
CA MET A 442 -15.98 4.28 -2.69
C MET A 442 -16.02 5.34 -3.78
N THR A 443 -14.85 5.73 -4.24
CA THR A 443 -14.67 6.76 -5.27
C THR A 443 -13.85 6.16 -6.37
N ILE A 444 -14.39 6.13 -7.58
CA ILE A 444 -13.67 5.67 -8.77
C ILE A 444 -13.17 6.92 -9.49
N PHE A 445 -11.87 7.01 -9.70
CA PHE A 445 -11.23 8.12 -10.41
C PHE A 445 -11.12 7.83 -11.90
N GLU A 446 -11.00 8.89 -12.70
CA GLU A 446 -10.86 8.79 -14.16
C GLU A 446 -9.44 8.40 -14.58
N ASP A 447 -8.44 8.74 -13.77
CA ASP A 447 -7.02 8.53 -14.03
C ASP A 447 -6.27 8.36 -12.70
N GLY A 448 -5.03 7.88 -12.79
CA GLY A 448 -4.14 7.59 -11.67
C GLY A 448 -3.87 6.10 -11.49
N GLY A 449 -2.70 5.79 -10.93
CA GLY A 449 -2.24 4.44 -10.66
C GLY A 449 -1.94 4.18 -9.19
N HIS A 450 -0.93 3.33 -8.97
CA HIS A 450 -0.59 2.78 -7.66
C HIS A 450 -0.03 3.83 -6.68
N PHE A 451 0.78 4.76 -7.17
CA PHE A 451 1.47 5.77 -6.35
C PHE A 451 0.60 7.01 -6.09
N ALA A 452 -0.65 6.81 -5.70
CA ALA A 452 -1.69 7.84 -5.62
C ALA A 452 -1.27 9.12 -4.86
N ALA A 453 -0.53 8.99 -3.76
CA ALA A 453 -0.08 10.14 -2.97
C ALA A 453 0.98 11.01 -3.69
N LEU A 454 1.76 10.40 -4.59
CA LEU A 454 2.78 11.10 -5.36
C LEU A 454 2.25 11.58 -6.72
N GLU A 455 1.35 10.80 -7.33
CA GLU A 455 0.76 11.04 -8.64
C GLU A 455 -0.44 12.00 -8.60
N ASN A 456 -1.39 11.74 -7.70
CA ASN A 456 -2.67 12.46 -7.58
C ASN A 456 -2.91 12.94 -6.13
N PRO A 457 -1.98 13.72 -5.54
CA PRO A 457 -2.06 14.13 -4.14
C PRO A 457 -3.33 14.93 -3.82
N LYS A 458 -3.81 15.75 -4.77
CA LYS A 458 -5.00 16.57 -4.55
C LYS A 458 -6.24 15.70 -4.50
N GLU A 459 -6.46 14.86 -5.51
CA GLU A 459 -7.61 13.95 -5.58
C GLU A 459 -7.68 13.00 -4.38
N LEU A 460 -6.53 12.44 -3.98
CA LEU A 460 -6.43 11.61 -2.79
C LEU A 460 -6.80 12.40 -1.52
N ALA A 461 -6.30 13.63 -1.37
CA ALA A 461 -6.64 14.49 -0.25
C ALA A 461 -8.13 14.85 -0.21
N GLU A 462 -8.75 15.17 -1.35
CA GLU A 462 -10.18 15.48 -1.41
C GLU A 462 -11.03 14.30 -0.94
N ASP A 463 -10.65 13.08 -1.34
CA ASP A 463 -11.34 11.87 -0.92
C ASP A 463 -11.20 11.58 0.57
N ILE A 464 -9.99 11.75 1.13
CA ILE A 464 -9.70 11.63 2.57
C ILE A 464 -10.54 12.65 3.35
N VAL A 465 -10.50 13.92 2.97
CA VAL A 465 -11.23 15.00 3.66
C VAL A 465 -12.73 14.72 3.64
N ARG A 466 -13.28 14.36 2.48
CA ARG A 466 -14.70 14.01 2.32
C ARG A 466 -15.11 12.82 3.19
N PHE A 467 -14.27 11.80 3.26
CA PHE A 467 -14.52 10.63 4.10
C PHE A 467 -14.55 11.03 5.59
N VAL A 468 -13.53 11.76 6.04
CA VAL A 468 -13.37 12.19 7.43
C VAL A 468 -14.49 13.13 7.86
N PHE A 469 -14.95 14.00 6.97
CA PHE A 469 -16.11 14.86 7.23
C PHE A 469 -17.36 14.03 7.54
N LYS A 470 -17.65 12.98 6.75
CA LYS A 470 -18.78 12.08 6.99
C LYS A 470 -18.67 11.34 8.32
N LEU A 471 -17.46 10.89 8.71
CA LEU A 471 -17.24 10.16 9.97
C LEU A 471 -17.61 10.95 11.22
N PHE A 472 -17.65 12.27 11.13
CA PHE A 472 -17.81 13.16 12.28
C PHE A 472 -19.02 14.10 12.16
N SER A 473 -19.82 13.96 11.10
CA SER A 473 -21.06 14.72 10.89
C SER A 473 -22.30 13.96 11.36
N ASP A 474 -22.20 12.64 11.50
CA ASP A 474 -23.18 11.75 12.15
C ASP A 474 -22.80 11.54 13.62
#